data_AF-A0A1Q3CT50-F1
#
_entry.id   AF-A0A1Q3CT50-F1
#
_cell.length_a   1.000
_cell.length_b   1.000
_cell.length_c   1.000
_cell.angle_alpha   90.00
_cell.angle_beta   90.00
_cell.angle_gamma   90.00
#
_symmetry.space_group_name_H-M   'P 1'
#
loop_
_entity.id
_entity.type
_entity.pdbx_description
1 polymer ?
#
loop_
_entity_poly.entity_id
_entity_poly.type
_entity_poly.pdbx_seq_one_letter_code
_entity_poly.pdbx_strand_id
1 'polypeptide(L)'
;MVIGDNLETARAIALECRILKLGEEDAEPNLIKGSVFCALSDTEKEEISKKISTCRSSPNDKLLLVQALKMRGHVVGVTGDGTNDAP
;
A
#
# COMPACT_ATOMS: atom_id res chain seq x y z
N MET A 1 4.31 -0.56 -0.10
CA MET A 1 4.42 -0.01 -1.47
C MET A 1 3.03 0.36 -1.98
N VAL A 2 2.89 1.41 -2.78
CA VAL A 2 1.58 1.82 -3.30
C VAL A 2 1.72 2.14 -4.77
N ILE A 3 1.03 1.39 -5.64
CA ILE A 3 1.11 1.61 -7.08
C ILE A 3 -0.27 1.66 -7.75
N GLY A 4 -0.32 2.33 -8.90
CA GLY A 4 -1.53 2.43 -9.73
C GLY A 4 -1.74 1.23 -10.65
N ASP A 5 -0.74 0.38 -10.84
CA ASP A 5 -0.81 -0.78 -11.74
C ASP A 5 -1.68 -1.92 -11.21
N ASN A 6 -1.86 -2.93 -12.06
CA ASN A 6 -2.56 -4.15 -11.71
C ASN A 6 -1.80 -4.99 -10.67
N LEU A 7 -2.49 -6.01 -10.14
CA LEU A 7 -1.99 -6.86 -9.06
C LEU A 7 -0.74 -7.66 -9.46
N GLU A 8 -0.68 -8.15 -10.70
CA GLU A 8 0.43 -8.98 -11.20
C GLU A 8 1.72 -8.16 -11.31
N THR A 9 1.65 -6.96 -11.88
CA THR A 9 2.77 -6.03 -11.96
C THR A 9 3.23 -5.62 -10.57
N ALA A 10 2.29 -5.31 -9.67
CA ALA A 10 2.63 -4.96 -8.29
C ALA A 10 3.36 -6.08 -7.56
N ARG A 11 2.89 -7.32 -7.73
CA ARG A 11 3.53 -8.51 -7.16
C ARG A 11 4.96 -8.67 -7.66
N ALA A 12 5.14 -8.63 -8.98
CA ALA A 12 6.45 -8.80 -9.60
C ALA A 12 7.46 -7.74 -9.09
N ILE A 13 7.06 -6.46 -9.10
CA ILE A 13 7.91 -5.36 -8.61
C ILE A 13 8.20 -5.53 -7.12
N ALA A 14 7.19 -5.88 -6.31
CA ALA A 14 7.37 -6.03 -4.87
C ALA A 14 8.35 -7.17 -4.52
N LEU A 15 8.35 -8.26 -5.28
CA LEU A 15 9.32 -9.36 -5.13
C LEU A 15 10.73 -8.95 -5.60
N GLU A 16 10.82 -8.29 -6.76
CA GLU A 16 12.09 -7.85 -7.34
C GLU A 16 12.80 -6.82 -6.44
N CYS A 17 12.05 -5.87 -5.90
CA CYS A 17 12.53 -4.89 -4.92
C CYS A 17 12.71 -5.45 -3.50
N ARG A 18 12.40 -6.74 -3.28
CA ARG A 18 12.45 -7.41 -1.97
C ARG A 18 11.58 -6.76 -0.89
N ILE A 19 10.51 -6.08 -1.31
CA ILE A 19 9.45 -5.59 -0.41
C ILE A 19 8.62 -6.79 0.08
N LEU A 20 8.39 -7.76 -0.80
CA LEU A 20 7.86 -9.08 -0.48
C LEU A 20 8.95 -10.14 -0.58
N LYS A 21 8.83 -11.19 0.24
CA LYS A 21 9.66 -12.39 0.11
C LYS A 21 8.93 -13.46 -0.70
N LEU A 22 9.70 -14.38 -1.27
CA LEU A 22 9.17 -15.56 -1.95
C LEU A 22 8.28 -16.34 -0.97
N GLY A 23 7.06 -16.69 -1.39
CA GLY A 23 6.04 -17.33 -0.55
C GLY A 23 5.15 -16.37 0.25
N GLU A 24 5.42 -15.06 0.26
CA GLU A 24 4.54 -14.03 0.88
C GLU A 24 3.63 -13.35 -0.15
N GLU A 25 3.75 -13.72 -1.43
CA GLU A 25 3.16 -13.07 -2.61
C GLU A 25 1.65 -13.27 -2.80
N ASP A 26 1.10 -14.32 -2.20
CA ASP A 26 -0.34 -14.64 -2.20
C ASP A 26 -0.99 -14.51 -0.81
N ALA A 27 -0.22 -14.11 0.21
CA ALA A 27 -0.73 -14.00 1.57
C ALA A 27 -1.35 -12.63 1.81
N GLU A 28 -2.66 -12.57 2.06
CA GLU A 28 -3.24 -11.36 2.66
C GLU A 28 -2.68 -11.16 4.08
N PRO A 29 -2.38 -9.91 4.49
CA PRO A 29 -2.68 -8.66 3.81
C PRO A 29 -1.55 -8.12 2.93
N ASN A 30 -0.49 -8.88 2.63
CA ASN A 30 0.73 -8.36 2.02
C ASN A 30 0.52 -7.68 0.65
N LEU A 31 -0.50 -8.13 -0.09
CA LEU A 31 -0.88 -7.55 -1.37
C LEU A 31 -2.40 -7.43 -1.46
N ILE A 32 -2.94 -6.19 -1.47
CA ILE A 32 -4.38 -5.96 -1.62
C ILE A 32 -4.69 -4.88 -2.65
N LYS A 33 -5.92 -4.85 -3.15
CA LYS A 33 -6.42 -3.77 -4.01
C LYS A 33 -6.69 -2.50 -3.18
N GLY A 34 -6.43 -1.34 -3.75
CA GLY A 34 -6.72 -0.03 -3.12
C GLY A 34 -8.19 0.11 -2.71
N SER A 35 -9.11 -0.41 -3.53
CA SER A 35 -10.55 -0.44 -3.21
C SER A 35 -10.87 -1.25 -1.97
N VAL A 36 -10.18 -2.37 -1.75
CA VAL A 36 -10.33 -3.21 -0.55
C VAL A 36 -9.80 -2.45 0.65
N PHE A 37 -8.60 -1.86 0.54
CA PHE A 37 -8.02 -1.04 1.60
C PHE A 37 -8.95 0.11 2.03
N CYS A 38 -9.57 0.80 1.08
CA CYS A 38 -10.47 1.91 1.38
C CYS A 38 -11.75 1.48 2.10
N ALA A 39 -12.24 0.27 1.81
CA ALA A 39 -13.44 -0.29 2.43
C ALA A 39 -13.22 -0.79 3.87
N LEU A 40 -11.97 -0.94 4.31
CA LEU A 40 -11.63 -1.31 5.68
C LEU A 40 -12.00 -0.18 6.67
N SER A 41 -12.34 -0.57 7.90
CA SER A 41 -12.47 0.36 9.02
C SER A 41 -11.13 1.01 9.36
N ASP A 42 -11.13 2.14 10.07
CA ASP A 42 -9.90 2.84 10.45
C ASP A 42 -8.99 1.94 11.31
N THR A 43 -9.57 1.14 12.20
CA THR A 43 -8.86 0.15 13.01
C THR A 43 -8.19 -0.94 12.17
N GLU A 44 -8.87 -1.45 11.14
CA GLU A 44 -8.32 -2.45 10.23
C GLU A 44 -7.23 -1.85 9.34
N LYS A 45 -7.45 -0.64 8.80
CA LYS A 45 -6.45 0.11 8.02
C LYS A 45 -5.17 0.32 8.82
N GLU A 46 -5.31 0.71 10.08
CA GLU A 46 -4.19 0.88 10.98
C GLU A 46 -3.39 -0.43 11.14
N GLU A 47 -4.06 -1.55 11.41
CA GLU A 47 -3.40 -2.85 11.62
C GLU A 47 -2.68 -3.34 10.36
N ILE A 48 -3.35 -3.23 9.23
CA ILE A 48 -2.90 -3.74 7.94
C ILE A 48 -1.80 -2.87 7.32
N SER A 49 -1.81 -1.55 7.57
CA SER A 49 -0.83 -0.59 6.99
C SER A 49 0.64 -0.95 7.26
N LYS A 50 0.95 -1.74 8.29
CA LYS A 50 2.33 -2.16 8.63
C LYS A 50 2.95 -3.16 7.65
N LYS A 51 2.13 -3.93 6.91
CA LYS A 51 2.60 -5.08 6.12
C LYS A 51 2.33 -4.95 4.62
N ILE A 52 1.80 -3.81 4.18
CA ILE A 52 1.04 -3.79 2.93
C ILE A 52 1.81 -3.28 1.70
N SER A 53 1.48 -3.91 0.57
CA SER A 53 1.64 -3.36 -0.76
C SER A 53 0.27 -3.22 -1.44
N THR A 54 -0.20 -1.99 -1.69
CA THR A 54 -1.49 -1.72 -2.34
C THR A 54 -1.34 -1.53 -3.85
N CYS A 55 -2.31 -2.08 -4.60
CA CYS A 55 -2.34 -2.06 -6.07
C CYS A 55 -3.62 -1.35 -6.57
N ARG A 56 -3.59 -0.70 -7.73
CA ARG A 56 -4.69 0.14 -8.26
C ARG A 56 -5.20 1.17 -7.26
N SER A 57 -4.28 1.95 -6.71
CA SER A 57 -4.58 3.01 -5.75
C SER A 57 -4.84 4.35 -6.44
N SER A 58 -5.88 5.07 -5.98
CA SER A 58 -6.10 6.47 -6.33
C SER A 58 -5.14 7.39 -5.54
N PRO A 59 -4.95 8.67 -5.96
CA PRO A 59 -4.20 9.63 -5.16
C PRO A 59 -4.73 9.76 -3.71
N ASN A 60 -6.05 9.67 -3.55
CA ASN A 60 -6.67 9.70 -2.22
C ASN A 60 -6.35 8.45 -1.40
N ASP A 61 -6.26 7.28 -2.03
CA ASP A 61 -5.91 6.03 -1.35
C ASP A 61 -4.48 6.07 -0.79
N LYS A 62 -3.56 6.70 -1.55
CA LYS A 62 -2.18 6.97 -1.10
C LYS A 62 -2.17 7.84 0.15
N LEU A 63 -2.91 8.96 0.11
CA LEU A 63 -3.02 9.87 1.25
C LEU A 63 -3.61 9.17 2.48
N LEU A 64 -4.67 8.38 2.32
CA LEU A 64 -5.30 7.62 3.41
C LEU A 64 -4.32 6.65 4.08
N LEU A 65 -3.48 5.95 3.30
CA LEU A 65 -2.46 5.06 3.86
C LEU A 65 -1.42 5.85 4.67
N VAL A 66 -0.94 6.98 4.14
CA VAL A 66 0.01 7.85 4.84
C VAL A 66 -0.59 8.39 6.14
N GLN A 67 -1.86 8.81 6.12
CA GLN A 67 -2.57 9.27 7.31
C GLN A 67 -2.72 8.16 8.35
N ALA A 68 -3.12 6.95 7.94
CA ALA A 68 -3.22 5.79 8.85
C ALA A 68 -1.88 5.49 9.55
N LEU A 69 -0.77 5.52 8.82
CA LEU A 69 0.57 5.32 9.41
C LEU A 69 0.95 6.46 10.37
N LYS A 70 0.63 7.71 10.03
CA LYS A 70 0.91 8.88 10.89
C LYS A 70 0.07 8.88 12.16
N MET A 71 -1.21 8.48 12.11
CA MET A 71 -2.07 8.38 13.31
C MET A 71 -1.51 7.38 14.34
N ARG A 72 -0.81 6.35 13.87
CA ARG A 72 -0.09 5.39 14.74
C ARG A 72 1.22 5.93 15.33
N GLY A 73 1.58 7.18 15.04
CA GLY A 73 2.82 7.81 15.51
C GLY A 73 4.05 7.46 14.68
N HIS A 74 3.91 6.86 13.50
CA HIS A 74 5.04 6.63 12.61
C HIS A 74 5.46 7.93 11.91
N VAL A 75 6.77 8.13 11.77
CA VAL A 75 7.33 9.12 10.84
C VAL A 75 7.36 8.49 9.46
N VAL A 76 6.66 9.08 8.49
CA VAL A 76 6.45 8.51 7.15
C VAL A 76 7.17 9.36 6.12
N GLY A 77 8.01 8.71 5.31
CA GLY A 77 8.57 9.28 4.08
C GLY A 77 7.83 8.70 2.87
N VAL A 78 7.49 9.57 1.92
CA VAL A 78 6.81 9.20 0.67
C VAL A 78 7.75 9.53 -0.48
N THR A 79 7.92 8.59 -1.40
CA THR A 79 8.70 8.76 -2.63
C THR A 79 7.80 8.43 -3.82
N GLY A 80 7.70 9.34 -4.77
CA GLY A 80 6.91 9.17 -5.99
C GLY A 80 7.37 10.14 -7.07
N ASP A 81 7.07 9.83 -8.32
CA ASP A 81 7.49 10.57 -9.50
C ASP A 81 6.31 11.19 -10.29
N GLY A 82 5.07 10.83 -9.94
CA GLY A 82 3.87 11.26 -10.66
C GLY A 82 3.09 12.38 -9.97
N THR A 83 2.22 13.06 -10.73
CA THR A 83 1.25 14.04 -10.18
C THR A 83 0.31 13.42 -9.15
N ASN A 84 0.16 12.09 -9.19
CA ASN A 84 -0.66 11.31 -8.29
C ASN A 84 -0.04 11.16 -6.88
N ASP A 85 1.22 11.58 -6.71
CA ASP A 85 1.97 11.57 -5.45
C ASP A 85 2.09 12.97 -4.81
N ALA A 86 1.54 13.99 -5.48
CA ALA A 86 1.53 15.37 -5.02
C ALA A 86 0.61 15.67 -3.82
N PRO A 87 -0.63 15.15 -3.74
CA PRO A 87 -1.46 15.32 -2.54
C PRO A 87 -0.96 14.50 -1.35
#